data_AF-A0A1J0EV28-F1
#
_entry.id   AF-A0A1J0EV28-F1
#
_cell.length_a   1.000
_cell.length_b   1.000
_cell.length_c   1.000
_cell.angle_alpha   90.00
_cell.angle_beta   90.00
_cell.angle_gamma   90.00
#
_symmetry.space_group_name_H-M   'P 1'
#
loop_
_entity.id
_entity.type
_entity.pdbx_description
1 polymer ?
#
loop_
_entity_poly.entity_id
_entity_poly.type
_entity_poly.pdbx_seq_one_letter_code
_entity_poly.pdbx_strand_id
1 'polypeptide(L)'
;MDDPSPENVRAYYYLQRMAMDKATKFSEMSTNVIMRDPFLDEDSRRPQATYAANAMAREALDKRNEVVKEIGTKSGLFFFFKSNCILCTEQAGVLVALRNATGVPIIPISLDGKSLDNQLFPEYKVDSGQAEQLGIYQTPALALAIPPSRTEVVGFGAVTLDTLLNRIVVVARDAKVITTKQYQSTQPVFDNGLLISKELQSVDKTVLEDPAQLSQYLQDHLRETVRMNNDEIAP
;
A
#
# COMPACT_ATOMS: atom_id res chain seq x y z
N MET A 1 14.65 -2.50 -44.61
CA MET A 1 13.35 -2.06 -45.18
C MET A 1 13.54 -1.34 -46.50
N ASP A 2 14.78 -1.06 -46.87
CA ASP A 2 15.17 -0.19 -47.98
C ASP A 2 15.18 -0.90 -49.36
N ASP A 3 14.89 -2.22 -49.39
CA ASP A 3 14.70 -3.02 -50.60
C ASP A 3 13.52 -4.01 -50.44
N PRO A 4 12.27 -3.58 -50.65
CA PRO A 4 11.07 -4.37 -50.40
C PRO A 4 10.68 -5.29 -51.58
N SER A 5 11.62 -6.09 -52.07
CA SER A 5 11.32 -7.14 -53.05
C SER A 5 10.37 -8.21 -52.47
N PRO A 6 9.57 -8.91 -53.30
CA PRO A 6 8.70 -10.00 -52.83
C PRO A 6 9.45 -11.06 -52.02
N GLU A 7 10.71 -11.37 -52.38
CA GLU A 7 11.58 -12.31 -51.69
C GLU A 7 11.98 -11.80 -50.31
N ASN A 8 12.42 -10.54 -50.20
CA ASN A 8 12.84 -9.93 -48.94
C ASN A 8 11.67 -9.79 -47.96
N VAL A 9 10.50 -9.37 -48.45
CA VAL A 9 9.28 -9.26 -47.64
C VAL A 9 8.83 -10.64 -47.17
N ARG A 10 8.90 -11.67 -48.01
CA ARG A 10 8.59 -13.07 -47.63
C ARG A 10 9.55 -13.57 -46.54
N ALA A 11 10.85 -13.34 -46.69
CA ALA A 11 11.85 -13.73 -45.68
C ALA A 11 11.61 -13.03 -44.34
N TYR A 12 11.33 -11.72 -44.35
CA TYR A 12 10.95 -10.95 -43.18
C TYR A 12 9.75 -11.56 -42.45
N TYR A 13 8.65 -11.86 -43.16
CA TYR A 13 7.46 -12.42 -42.53
C TYR A 13 7.66 -13.83 -41.98
N TYR A 14 8.51 -14.66 -42.60
CA TYR A 14 8.90 -15.95 -42.01
C TYR A 14 9.70 -15.77 -40.71
N LEU A 15 10.62 -14.81 -40.66
CA LEU A 15 11.36 -14.49 -39.42
C LEU A 15 10.42 -13.94 -38.33
N GLN A 16 9.48 -13.06 -38.69
CA GLN A 16 8.45 -12.57 -37.77
C GLN A 16 7.61 -13.73 -37.23
N ARG A 17 7.20 -14.67 -38.08
CA ARG A 17 6.48 -15.87 -37.65
C ARG A 17 7.30 -16.72 -36.70
N MET A 18 8.58 -16.96 -37.01
CA MET A 18 9.49 -17.70 -36.12
C MET A 18 9.63 -17.02 -34.75
N ALA A 19 9.73 -15.69 -34.71
CA ALA A 19 9.79 -14.93 -33.46
C ALA A 19 8.50 -15.10 -32.64
N MET A 20 7.32 -15.04 -33.29
CA MET A 20 6.04 -15.32 -32.64
C MET A 20 5.96 -16.75 -32.10
N ASP A 21 6.38 -17.76 -32.88
CA ASP A 21 6.35 -19.15 -32.43
C ASP A 21 7.28 -19.39 -31.23
N LYS A 22 8.44 -18.72 -31.18
CA LYS A 22 9.34 -18.74 -30.01
C LYS A 22 8.68 -18.08 -28.79
N ALA A 23 8.02 -16.94 -28.98
CA ALA A 23 7.31 -16.24 -27.91
C ALA A 23 6.17 -17.11 -27.34
N THR A 24 5.41 -17.80 -28.19
CA THR A 24 4.36 -18.74 -27.76
C THR A 24 4.94 -19.84 -26.88
N LYS A 25 5.98 -20.53 -27.36
CA LYS A 25 6.63 -21.61 -26.57
C LYS A 25 7.21 -21.11 -25.25
N PHE A 26 7.80 -19.91 -25.25
CA PHE A 26 8.29 -19.31 -24.02
C PHE A 26 7.14 -19.02 -23.05
N SER A 27 6.04 -18.43 -23.53
CA SER A 27 4.85 -18.16 -22.71
C SER A 27 4.26 -19.42 -22.10
N GLU A 28 4.15 -20.51 -22.87
CA GLU A 28 3.67 -21.82 -22.37
C GLU A 28 4.58 -22.35 -21.25
N MET A 29 5.89 -22.27 -21.45
CA MET A 29 6.88 -22.69 -20.44
C MET A 29 6.87 -21.78 -19.21
N SER A 30 6.73 -20.46 -19.38
CA SER A 30 6.62 -19.51 -18.27
C SER A 30 5.41 -19.83 -17.39
N THR A 31 4.23 -20.04 -17.99
CA THR A 31 3.03 -20.43 -17.24
C THR A 31 3.26 -21.72 -16.45
N ASN A 32 3.88 -22.72 -17.08
CA ASN A 32 4.20 -24.00 -16.44
C ASN A 32 5.17 -23.84 -15.25
N VAL A 33 6.24 -23.05 -15.40
CA VAL A 33 7.22 -22.79 -14.35
C VAL A 33 6.58 -22.02 -13.19
N ILE A 34 5.84 -20.95 -13.48
CA ILE A 34 5.20 -20.11 -12.46
C ILE A 34 4.21 -20.93 -11.63
N MET A 35 3.32 -21.71 -12.26
CA MET A 35 2.34 -22.54 -11.56
C MET A 35 2.96 -23.63 -10.66
N ARG A 36 4.27 -23.87 -10.75
CA ARG A 36 4.98 -24.92 -10.01
C ARG A 36 5.99 -24.37 -9.01
N ASP A 37 6.17 -23.05 -8.97
CA ASP A 37 7.06 -22.38 -8.03
C ASP A 37 6.24 -21.43 -7.16
N PRO A 38 6.03 -21.74 -5.86
CA PRO A 38 5.22 -20.90 -4.98
C PRO A 38 5.79 -19.48 -4.79
N PHE A 39 7.08 -19.26 -5.06
CA PHE A 39 7.69 -17.93 -4.99
C PHE A 39 7.45 -17.09 -6.24
N LEU A 40 7.05 -17.71 -7.35
CA LEU A 40 6.70 -17.04 -8.60
C LEU A 40 5.18 -16.94 -8.79
N ASP A 41 4.43 -17.87 -8.22
CA ASP A 41 2.96 -17.87 -8.29
C ASP A 41 2.37 -16.77 -7.39
N GLU A 42 1.84 -15.71 -8.00
CA GLU A 42 1.21 -14.60 -7.28
C GLU A 42 -0.08 -15.00 -6.53
N ASP A 43 -0.72 -16.13 -6.87
CA ASP A 43 -1.83 -16.66 -6.07
C ASP A 43 -1.39 -17.03 -4.65
N SER A 44 -0.10 -17.34 -4.46
CA SER A 44 0.48 -17.63 -3.14
C SER A 44 0.58 -16.40 -2.24
N ARG A 45 0.65 -15.20 -2.84
CA ARG A 45 0.74 -13.91 -2.13
C ARG A 45 -0.61 -13.24 -2.05
N ARG A 46 -1.36 -13.23 -3.14
CA ARG A 46 -2.68 -12.60 -3.25
C ARG A 46 -3.59 -13.47 -4.14
N PRO A 47 -4.46 -14.28 -3.53
CA PRO A 47 -5.36 -15.16 -4.26
C PRO A 47 -6.22 -14.38 -5.27
N GLN A 48 -6.27 -14.82 -6.52
CA GLN A 48 -7.16 -14.25 -7.54
C GLN A 48 -8.60 -14.76 -7.44
N ALA A 49 -8.81 -15.92 -6.81
CA ALA A 49 -10.15 -16.46 -6.58
C ALA A 49 -10.98 -15.50 -5.71
N THR A 50 -12.09 -14.99 -6.25
CA THR A 50 -12.89 -13.91 -5.64
C THR A 50 -13.28 -14.18 -4.19
N TYR A 51 -13.64 -15.41 -3.83
CA TYR A 51 -14.02 -15.75 -2.45
C TYR A 51 -12.83 -15.62 -1.48
N ALA A 52 -11.64 -16.04 -1.90
CA ALA A 52 -10.41 -15.99 -1.10
C ALA A 52 -9.88 -14.55 -1.02
N ALA A 53 -9.85 -13.83 -2.14
CA ALA A 53 -9.50 -12.42 -2.20
C ALA A 53 -10.36 -11.58 -1.24
N ASN A 54 -11.68 -11.82 -1.26
CA ASN A 54 -12.62 -11.12 -0.38
C ASN A 54 -12.44 -11.50 1.09
N ALA A 55 -12.12 -12.77 1.39
CA ALA A 55 -11.82 -13.18 2.76
C ALA A 55 -10.57 -12.48 3.30
N MET A 56 -9.51 -12.43 2.50
CA MET A 56 -8.27 -11.76 2.85
C MET A 56 -8.42 -10.24 2.99
N ALA A 57 -9.23 -9.61 2.13
CA ALA A 57 -9.53 -8.18 2.23
C ALA A 57 -10.30 -7.84 3.52
N ARG A 58 -11.21 -8.73 3.96
CA ARG A 58 -11.92 -8.57 5.25
C ARG A 58 -10.96 -8.68 6.43
N GLU A 59 -10.14 -9.71 6.46
CA GLU A 59 -9.11 -9.88 7.52
C GLU A 59 -8.20 -8.64 7.59
N ALA A 60 -7.71 -8.17 6.44
CA ALA A 60 -6.86 -6.98 6.38
C ALA A 60 -7.57 -5.71 6.89
N LEU A 61 -8.87 -5.55 6.62
CA LEU A 61 -9.67 -4.44 7.14
C LEU A 61 -9.83 -4.54 8.67
N ASP A 62 -10.09 -5.73 9.20
CA ASP A 62 -10.19 -5.96 10.63
C ASP A 62 -8.86 -5.63 11.33
N LYS A 63 -7.72 -6.06 10.75
CA LYS A 63 -6.38 -5.69 11.20
C LYS A 63 -6.09 -4.19 11.10
N ARG A 64 -6.54 -3.49 10.05
CA ARG A 64 -6.46 -2.01 10.00
C ARG A 64 -7.19 -1.37 11.17
N ASN A 65 -8.40 -1.83 11.48
CA ASN A 65 -9.16 -1.28 12.60
C ASN A 65 -8.45 -1.51 13.94
N GLU A 66 -7.92 -2.72 14.17
CA GLU A 66 -7.14 -3.05 15.37
C GLU A 66 -5.91 -2.14 15.51
N VAL A 67 -5.11 -2.00 14.44
CA VAL A 67 -3.88 -1.20 14.44
C VAL A 67 -4.18 0.29 14.60
N VAL A 68 -5.20 0.82 13.91
CA VAL A 68 -5.60 2.24 14.06
C VAL A 68 -6.15 2.51 15.46
N LYS A 69 -6.86 1.56 16.07
CA LYS A 69 -7.25 1.66 17.48
C LYS A 69 -6.05 1.76 18.41
N GLU A 70 -5.02 0.94 18.19
CA GLU A 70 -3.78 1.01 18.96
C GLU A 70 -3.08 2.37 18.78
N ILE A 71 -2.97 2.85 17.54
CA ILE A 71 -2.44 4.19 17.21
C ILE A 71 -3.20 5.28 17.98
N GLY A 72 -4.53 5.18 18.03
CA GLY A 72 -5.41 6.13 18.73
C GLY A 72 -5.19 6.24 20.24
N THR A 73 -4.51 5.28 20.88
CA THR A 73 -4.15 5.36 22.29
C THR A 73 -3.03 6.37 22.57
N LYS A 74 -2.22 6.69 21.55
CA LYS A 74 -1.05 7.57 21.65
C LYS A 74 -1.14 8.79 20.74
N SER A 75 -1.94 8.71 19.68
CA SER A 75 -2.01 9.72 18.61
C SER A 75 -3.46 10.14 18.37
N GLY A 76 -3.64 11.31 17.75
CA GLY A 76 -4.95 11.80 17.30
C GLY A 76 -4.90 12.23 15.85
N LEU A 77 -6.06 12.46 15.24
CA LEU A 77 -6.17 12.95 13.87
C LEU A 77 -6.63 14.42 13.87
N PHE A 78 -5.76 15.32 13.42
CA PHE A 78 -6.18 16.68 13.08
C PHE A 78 -7.07 16.65 11.85
N PHE A 79 -8.19 17.36 11.94
CA PHE A 79 -9.14 17.55 10.85
C PHE A 79 -9.28 19.04 10.54
N PHE A 80 -8.65 19.46 9.45
CA PHE A 80 -8.66 20.85 9.00
C PHE A 80 -9.87 21.09 8.10
N PHE A 81 -10.68 22.10 8.42
CA PHE A 81 -11.92 22.41 7.71
C PHE A 81 -12.22 23.91 7.63
N LYS A 82 -13.22 24.28 6.82
CA LYS A 82 -13.86 25.61 6.77
C LYS A 82 -15.37 25.43 6.89
N SER A 83 -16.11 26.41 7.41
CA SER A 83 -17.56 26.27 7.58
C SER A 83 -18.30 26.15 6.26
N ASN A 84 -17.88 26.89 5.22
CA ASN A 84 -18.52 26.92 3.90
C ASN A 84 -18.06 25.80 2.94
N CYS A 85 -17.55 24.69 3.47
CA CYS A 85 -16.95 23.61 2.69
C CYS A 85 -17.85 22.36 2.69
N ILE A 86 -18.59 22.15 1.59
CA ILE A 86 -19.51 21.00 1.42
C ILE A 86 -18.77 19.67 1.64
N LEU A 87 -17.55 19.52 1.09
CA LEU A 87 -16.76 18.31 1.26
C LEU A 87 -16.28 18.10 2.70
N CYS A 88 -16.15 19.16 3.50
CA CYS A 88 -15.78 19.06 4.90
C CYS A 88 -16.94 18.51 5.73
N THR A 89 -18.18 18.91 5.40
CA THR A 89 -19.41 18.35 5.97
C THR A 89 -19.51 16.85 5.72
N GLU A 90 -19.27 16.40 4.49
CA GLU A 90 -19.27 14.96 4.13
C GLU A 90 -18.13 14.20 4.83
N GLN A 91 -16.92 14.75 4.81
CA GLN A 91 -15.77 14.13 5.46
C GLN A 91 -15.98 13.98 6.98
N ALA A 92 -16.66 14.93 7.63
CA ALA A 92 -16.99 14.84 9.04
C ALA A 92 -17.83 13.58 9.35
N GLY A 93 -18.77 13.19 8.49
CA GLY A 93 -19.53 11.95 8.63
C GLY A 93 -18.63 10.71 8.61
N VAL A 94 -17.64 10.67 7.70
CA VAL A 94 -16.63 9.60 7.63
C VAL A 94 -15.77 9.57 8.89
N LEU A 95 -15.40 10.72 9.44
CA LEU A 95 -14.61 10.80 10.68
C LEU A 95 -15.39 10.32 11.90
N VAL A 96 -16.71 10.52 11.94
CA VAL A 96 -17.58 9.91 12.96
C VAL A 96 -17.53 8.39 12.86
N ALA A 97 -17.63 7.83 11.65
CA ALA A 97 -17.52 6.39 11.45
C ALA A 97 -16.14 5.85 11.87
N LEU A 98 -15.05 6.55 11.52
CA LEU A 98 -13.69 6.20 11.94
C LEU A 98 -13.56 6.18 13.47
N ARG A 99 -14.02 7.23 14.14
CA ARG A 99 -13.99 7.34 15.60
C ARG A 99 -14.80 6.23 16.24
N ASN A 100 -15.97 5.88 15.69
CA ASN A 100 -16.80 4.80 16.22
C ASN A 100 -16.15 3.41 16.04
N ALA A 101 -15.50 3.18 14.90
CA ALA A 101 -14.86 1.89 14.59
C ALA A 101 -13.56 1.66 15.38
N THR A 102 -12.78 2.72 15.62
CA THR A 102 -11.40 2.59 16.14
C THR A 102 -11.16 3.29 17.46
N GLY A 103 -12.02 4.25 17.86
CA GLY A 103 -11.79 5.10 19.03
C GLY A 103 -10.72 6.18 18.82
N VAL A 104 -10.17 6.35 17.62
CA VAL A 104 -9.14 7.36 17.36
C VAL A 104 -9.68 8.78 17.67
N PRO A 105 -8.96 9.58 18.47
CA PRO A 105 -9.37 10.96 18.75
C PRO A 105 -9.34 11.81 17.47
N ILE A 106 -10.42 12.54 17.21
CA ILE A 106 -10.48 13.54 16.14
C ILE A 106 -10.36 14.91 16.77
N ILE A 107 -9.43 15.72 16.26
CA ILE A 107 -9.13 17.07 16.75
C ILE A 107 -9.43 18.06 15.62
N PRO A 108 -10.62 18.67 15.61
CA PRO A 108 -11.03 19.57 14.54
C PRO A 108 -10.31 20.92 14.64
N ILE A 109 -9.84 21.42 13.49
CA ILE A 109 -9.16 22.71 13.32
C ILE A 109 -9.89 23.50 12.23
N SER A 110 -10.54 24.59 12.63
CA SER A 110 -11.26 25.48 11.73
C SER A 110 -10.32 26.55 11.17
N LEU A 111 -10.20 26.63 9.85
CA LEU A 111 -9.38 27.65 9.17
C LEU A 111 -10.07 29.01 9.08
N ASP A 112 -11.38 29.08 9.28
CA ASP A 112 -12.16 30.33 9.23
C ASP A 112 -12.82 30.69 10.56
N GLY A 113 -12.49 29.94 11.62
CA GLY A 113 -12.98 30.18 12.98
C GLY A 113 -14.47 29.94 13.18
N LYS A 114 -15.11 29.20 12.27
CA LYS A 114 -16.54 28.87 12.31
C LYS A 114 -16.76 27.35 12.37
N SER A 115 -17.91 26.92 12.88
CA SER A 115 -18.32 25.51 12.92
C SER A 115 -18.79 25.00 11.56
N LEU A 116 -18.81 23.67 11.37
CA LEU A 116 -19.47 23.05 10.21
C LEU A 116 -20.99 23.26 10.25
N ASP A 117 -21.61 23.34 9.07
CA ASP A 117 -23.05 23.55 8.91
C ASP A 117 -23.89 22.43 9.52
N ASN A 118 -23.42 21.17 9.46
CA ASN A 118 -24.11 20.02 10.04
C ASN A 118 -23.89 19.86 11.55
N GLN A 119 -23.16 20.80 12.18
CA GLN A 119 -22.83 20.80 13.61
C GLN A 119 -22.09 19.53 14.11
N LEU A 120 -21.56 18.70 13.20
CA LEU A 120 -20.62 17.65 13.60
C LEU A 120 -19.32 18.30 14.05
N PHE A 121 -18.71 17.74 15.09
CA PHE A 121 -17.50 18.29 15.71
C PHE A 121 -17.67 19.75 16.18
N PRO A 122 -18.66 20.05 17.06
CA PRO A 122 -18.95 21.41 17.49
C PRO A 122 -17.83 22.03 18.33
N GLU A 123 -17.01 21.19 18.98
CA GLU A 123 -15.79 21.60 19.66
C GLU A 123 -14.62 21.56 18.66
N TYR A 124 -14.12 22.72 18.28
CA TYR A 124 -12.99 22.87 17.38
C TYR A 124 -12.00 23.89 17.91
N LYS A 125 -10.76 23.80 17.43
CA LYS A 125 -9.74 24.85 17.61
C LYS A 125 -9.71 25.74 16.38
N VAL A 126 -9.43 27.03 16.57
CA VAL A 126 -9.15 27.92 15.44
C VAL A 126 -7.71 27.70 15.00
N ASP A 127 -7.48 27.61 13.69
CA ASP A 127 -6.12 27.56 13.15
C ASP A 127 -5.33 28.80 13.58
N SER A 128 -4.12 28.55 14.06
CA SER A 128 -3.20 29.54 14.57
C SER A 128 -1.81 29.37 13.94
N GLY A 129 -1.75 28.82 12.71
CA GLY A 129 -0.52 28.50 11.98
C GLY A 129 -0.23 27.00 11.81
N GLN A 130 -1.08 26.09 12.32
CA GLN A 130 -0.89 24.66 12.13
C GLN A 130 -1.02 24.28 10.65
N ALA A 131 -1.99 24.85 9.95
CA ALA A 131 -2.22 24.61 8.53
C ALA A 131 -1.02 25.06 7.68
N GLU A 132 -0.47 26.25 7.94
CA GLU A 132 0.70 26.77 7.24
C GLU A 132 1.93 25.88 7.46
N GLN A 133 2.20 25.49 8.71
CA GLN A 133 3.33 24.61 9.04
C GLN A 133 3.28 23.26 8.31
N LEU A 134 2.07 22.75 8.06
CA LEU A 134 1.84 21.46 7.39
C LEU A 134 1.62 21.61 5.87
N GLY A 135 1.74 22.82 5.32
CA GLY A 135 1.50 23.08 3.90
C GLY A 135 0.06 22.82 3.46
N ILE A 136 -0.91 22.96 4.36
CA ILE A 136 -2.32 22.74 4.10
C ILE A 136 -2.92 23.97 3.41
N TYR A 137 -3.15 23.85 2.11
CA TYR A 137 -3.74 24.92 1.28
C TYR A 137 -5.21 24.67 0.90
N GLN A 138 -5.73 23.45 1.13
CA GLN A 138 -7.10 23.07 0.79
C GLN A 138 -7.76 22.25 1.89
N THR A 139 -9.09 22.33 1.99
CA THR A 139 -9.91 21.60 2.96
C THR A 139 -10.94 20.69 2.26
N PRO A 140 -11.31 19.54 2.85
CA PRO A 140 -10.80 19.02 4.12
C PRO A 140 -9.35 18.51 3.99
N ALA A 141 -8.59 18.57 5.07
CA ALA A 141 -7.28 17.92 5.17
C ALA A 141 -7.13 17.21 6.51
N LEU A 142 -6.38 16.12 6.52
CA LEU A 142 -6.21 15.24 7.67
C LEU A 142 -4.72 15.07 7.96
N ALA A 143 -4.33 15.15 9.23
CA ALA A 143 -2.96 14.91 9.66
C ALA A 143 -2.93 14.10 10.96
N LEU A 144 -2.00 13.16 11.07
CA LEU A 144 -1.80 12.35 12.26
C LEU A 144 -0.92 13.14 13.24
N ALA A 145 -1.47 13.52 14.37
CA ALA A 145 -0.76 14.15 15.48
C ALA A 145 -0.11 13.07 16.35
N ILE A 146 1.22 13.03 16.33
CA ILE A 146 2.06 12.02 16.98
C ILE A 146 2.88 12.72 18.07
N PRO A 147 2.52 12.57 19.36
CA PRO A 147 3.29 13.13 20.46
C PRO A 147 4.77 12.70 20.44
N PRO A 148 5.70 13.56 20.91
CA PRO A 148 5.43 14.83 21.60
C PRO A 148 5.20 16.03 20.68
N SER A 149 5.72 16.04 19.45
CA SER A 149 5.69 17.23 18.59
C SER A 149 5.68 16.93 17.09
N ARG A 150 5.46 15.67 16.70
CA ARG A 150 5.45 15.26 15.29
C ARG A 150 4.02 15.31 14.75
N THR A 151 3.85 15.77 13.52
CA THR A 151 2.56 15.73 12.82
C THR A 151 2.81 15.46 11.36
N GLU A 152 2.09 14.48 10.82
CA GLU A 152 2.30 13.99 9.46
C GLU A 152 0.99 14.06 8.69
N VAL A 153 1.02 14.62 7.47
CA VAL A 153 -0.18 14.73 6.65
C VAL A 153 -0.64 13.34 6.19
N VAL A 154 -1.89 13.00 6.50
CA VAL A 154 -2.54 11.76 6.09
C VAL A 154 -3.18 11.94 4.71
N GLY A 155 -3.70 13.14 4.42
CA GLY A 155 -4.12 13.46 3.05
C GLY A 155 -4.92 14.74 2.93
N PHE A 156 -5.17 15.10 1.68
CA PHE A 156 -5.99 16.24 1.28
C PHE A 156 -7.24 15.76 0.54
N GLY A 157 -8.32 16.55 0.65
CA GLY A 157 -9.61 16.24 0.03
C GLY A 157 -10.41 15.20 0.81
N ALA A 158 -11.67 15.02 0.40
CA ALA A 158 -12.55 14.02 1.00
C ALA A 158 -12.15 12.61 0.55
N VAL A 159 -12.13 11.66 1.49
CA VAL A 159 -11.74 10.27 1.29
C VAL A 159 -12.69 9.31 2.01
N THR A 160 -12.73 8.07 1.53
CA THR A 160 -13.52 7.00 2.16
C THR A 160 -12.88 6.53 3.47
N LEU A 161 -13.67 5.85 4.31
CA LEU A 161 -13.18 5.26 5.57
C LEU A 161 -12.01 4.29 5.35
N ASP A 162 -12.12 3.39 4.38
CA ASP A 162 -11.05 2.42 4.08
C ASP A 162 -9.76 3.10 3.59
N THR A 163 -9.89 4.12 2.73
CA THR A 163 -8.73 4.93 2.29
C THR A 163 -8.08 5.63 3.48
N LEU A 164 -8.88 6.15 4.41
CA LEU A 164 -8.39 6.82 5.60
C LEU A 164 -7.67 5.86 6.55
N LEU A 165 -8.26 4.71 6.85
CA LEU A 165 -7.63 3.65 7.65
C LEU A 165 -6.27 3.27 7.06
N ASN A 166 -6.21 3.00 5.75
CA ASN A 166 -4.97 2.62 5.08
C ASN A 166 -3.91 3.74 5.16
N ARG A 167 -4.28 5.00 4.89
CA ARG A 167 -3.33 6.13 4.96
C ARG A 167 -2.79 6.37 6.37
N ILE A 168 -3.64 6.22 7.40
CA ILE A 168 -3.18 6.32 8.81
C ILE A 168 -2.12 5.25 9.09
N VAL A 169 -2.36 3.99 8.68
CA VAL A 169 -1.40 2.90 8.89
C VAL A 169 -0.09 3.11 8.13
N VAL A 170 -0.14 3.59 6.87
CA VAL A 170 1.07 3.95 6.10
C VAL A 170 1.87 5.04 6.80
N VAL A 171 1.22 6.17 7.14
CA VAL A 171 1.87 7.31 7.80
C VAL A 171 2.43 6.92 9.17
N ALA A 172 1.69 6.12 9.94
CA ALA A 172 2.15 5.63 11.24
C ALA A 172 3.39 4.73 11.12
N ARG A 173 3.47 3.88 10.08
CA ARG A 173 4.64 3.05 9.82
C ARG A 173 5.86 3.90 9.42
N ASP A 174 5.68 4.85 8.51
CA ASP A 174 6.76 5.76 8.08
C ASP A 174 7.25 6.64 9.25
N ALA A 175 6.33 7.01 10.14
CA ALA A 175 6.64 7.73 11.35
C ALA A 175 7.19 6.86 12.49
N LYS A 176 7.30 5.54 12.28
CA LYS A 176 7.74 4.53 13.27
C LYS A 176 6.88 4.49 14.54
N VAL A 177 5.60 4.83 14.43
CA VAL A 177 4.59 4.68 15.48
C VAL A 177 4.16 3.23 15.63
N ILE A 178 4.14 2.49 14.52
CA ILE A 178 3.90 1.05 14.46
C ILE A 178 5.09 0.34 13.83
N THR A 179 5.22 -0.95 14.11
CA THR A 179 6.23 -1.84 13.53
C THR A 179 5.90 -2.21 12.09
N THR A 180 6.91 -2.67 11.33
CA THR A 180 6.71 -3.23 9.98
C THR A 180 5.74 -4.41 10.01
N LYS A 181 5.82 -5.25 11.05
CA LYS A 181 4.92 -6.40 11.25
C LYS A 181 3.46 -5.98 11.44
N GLN A 182 3.21 -4.98 12.29
CA GLN A 182 1.87 -4.40 12.44
C GLN A 182 1.36 -3.81 11.12
N TYR A 183 2.23 -3.18 10.31
CA TYR A 183 1.83 -2.69 8.99
C TYR A 183 1.51 -3.83 8.00
N GLN A 184 2.32 -4.88 8.00
CA GLN A 184 2.13 -6.03 7.11
C GLN A 184 0.84 -6.79 7.41
N SER A 185 0.46 -6.94 8.69
CA SER A 185 -0.80 -7.59 9.06
C SER A 185 -2.04 -6.86 8.53
N THR A 186 -1.94 -5.58 8.16
CA THR A 186 -3.04 -4.81 7.56
C THR A 186 -3.10 -4.89 6.04
N GLN A 187 -2.19 -5.62 5.40
CA GLN A 187 -2.13 -5.74 3.95
C GLN A 187 -2.89 -6.99 3.51
N PRO A 188 -3.67 -6.93 2.41
CA PRO A 188 -4.37 -8.08 1.87
C PRO A 188 -3.44 -8.92 0.98
N VAL A 189 -2.21 -9.15 1.46
CA VAL A 189 -1.17 -9.95 0.80
C VAL A 189 -0.36 -10.71 1.85
N PHE A 190 0.07 -11.92 1.53
CA PHE A 190 1.04 -12.64 2.34
C PHE A 190 2.43 -12.09 2.02
N ASP A 191 3.19 -11.76 3.07
CA ASP A 191 4.56 -11.29 2.90
C ASP A 191 5.51 -12.48 2.71
N ASN A 192 5.68 -12.86 1.45
CA ASN A 192 6.65 -13.89 1.05
C ASN A 192 8.02 -13.30 0.70
N GLY A 193 8.30 -12.06 1.12
CA GLY A 193 9.52 -11.32 0.80
C GLY A 193 9.41 -10.52 -0.52
N LEU A 194 10.28 -9.53 -0.65
CA LEU A 194 10.48 -8.78 -1.89
C LEU A 194 11.92 -9.02 -2.37
N LEU A 195 12.09 -9.33 -3.65
CA LEU A 195 13.40 -9.34 -4.27
C LEU A 195 13.84 -7.91 -4.56
N ILE A 196 14.84 -7.39 -3.85
CA ILE A 196 15.34 -6.04 -4.05
C ILE A 196 16.66 -6.11 -4.84
N SER A 197 16.75 -5.37 -5.94
CA SER A 197 17.93 -5.38 -6.83
C SER A 197 19.25 -5.03 -6.11
N LYS A 198 19.19 -4.33 -4.98
CA LYS A 198 20.33 -4.01 -4.13
C LYS A 198 20.96 -5.26 -3.48
N GLU A 199 20.16 -6.27 -3.17
CA GLU A 199 20.62 -7.55 -2.60
C GLU A 199 21.41 -8.36 -3.63
N LEU A 200 21.12 -8.15 -4.92
CA LEU A 200 21.84 -8.79 -6.03
C LEU A 200 23.19 -8.12 -6.35
N GLN A 201 23.47 -6.92 -5.83
CA GLN A 201 24.72 -6.19 -6.12
C GLN A 201 25.96 -6.85 -5.52
N SER A 202 25.78 -7.64 -4.45
CA SER A 202 26.84 -8.39 -3.77
C SER A 202 27.01 -9.82 -4.28
N VAL A 203 26.20 -10.25 -5.25
CA VAL A 203 26.23 -11.62 -5.78
C VAL A 203 27.32 -11.75 -6.84
N ASP A 204 28.03 -12.87 -6.82
CA ASP A 204 29.06 -13.19 -7.81
C ASP A 204 28.43 -13.22 -9.22
N LYS A 205 29.11 -12.59 -10.19
CA LYS A 205 28.67 -12.56 -11.59
C LYS A 205 28.46 -13.95 -12.18
N THR A 206 29.24 -14.93 -11.73
CA THR A 206 29.11 -16.33 -12.17
C THR A 206 27.75 -16.94 -11.78
N VAL A 207 27.21 -16.55 -10.62
CA VAL A 207 25.85 -16.94 -10.18
C VAL A 207 24.79 -16.22 -11.00
N LEU A 208 25.02 -14.96 -11.41
CA LEU A 208 24.07 -14.19 -12.21
C LEU A 208 23.97 -14.65 -13.67
N GLU A 209 25.03 -15.28 -14.21
CA GLU A 209 25.10 -15.75 -15.60
C GLU A 209 24.58 -17.19 -15.78
N ASP A 210 24.47 -17.97 -14.70
CA ASP A 210 23.90 -19.33 -14.71
C ASP A 210 22.43 -19.29 -14.21
N PRO A 211 21.44 -19.56 -15.08
CA PRO A 211 20.03 -19.52 -14.69
C PRO A 211 19.67 -20.45 -13.54
N ALA A 212 20.32 -21.61 -13.41
CA ALA A 212 20.03 -22.56 -12.33
C ALA A 212 20.56 -22.03 -10.99
N GLN A 213 21.78 -21.50 -10.98
CA GLN A 213 22.38 -20.93 -9.77
C GLN A 213 21.65 -19.66 -9.34
N LEU A 214 21.29 -18.79 -10.29
CA LEU A 214 20.51 -17.59 -10.01
C LEU A 214 19.14 -17.95 -9.40
N SER A 215 18.43 -18.89 -10.01
CA SER A 215 17.11 -19.30 -9.52
C SER A 215 17.19 -19.89 -8.11
N GLN A 216 18.18 -20.75 -7.86
CA GLN A 216 18.41 -21.33 -6.54
C GLN A 216 18.73 -20.26 -5.49
N TYR A 217 19.62 -19.31 -5.82
CA TYR A 217 19.99 -18.21 -4.93
C TYR A 217 18.76 -17.36 -4.54
N LEU A 218 17.93 -16.98 -5.52
CA LEU A 218 16.73 -16.19 -5.28
C LEU A 218 15.70 -16.96 -4.45
N GLN A 219 15.51 -18.25 -4.73
CA GLN A 219 14.59 -19.09 -3.96
C GLN A 219 15.04 -19.25 -2.50
N ASP A 220 16.33 -19.48 -2.24
CA ASP A 220 16.85 -19.63 -0.88
C ASP A 220 16.68 -18.33 -0.08
N HIS A 221 16.93 -17.19 -0.71
CA HIS A 221 16.73 -15.88 -0.08
C HIS A 221 15.25 -15.62 0.29
N LEU A 222 14.32 -15.97 -0.59
CA LEU A 222 12.89 -15.84 -0.31
C LEU A 222 12.43 -16.82 0.78
N ARG A 223 12.95 -18.05 0.79
CA ARG A 223 12.67 -19.03 1.87
C ARG A 223 13.13 -18.53 3.23
N GLU A 224 14.33 -17.95 3.30
CA GLU A 224 14.83 -17.36 4.54
C GLU A 224 13.94 -16.21 5.01
N THR A 225 13.51 -15.34 4.09
CA THR A 225 12.60 -14.23 4.39
C THR A 225 11.26 -14.73 4.93
N VAL A 226 10.63 -15.71 4.26
CA VAL A 226 9.41 -16.36 4.74
C VAL A 226 9.60 -17.00 6.11
N ARG A 227 10.74 -17.66 6.35
CA ARG A 227 11.03 -18.28 7.65
C ARG A 227 11.11 -17.25 8.76
N MET A 228 11.84 -16.16 8.54
CA MET A 228 11.94 -15.06 9.51
C MET A 228 10.56 -14.45 9.81
N ASN A 229 9.75 -14.23 8.78
CA ASN A 229 8.39 -13.72 8.93
C ASN A 229 7.49 -14.68 9.73
N ASN A 230 7.63 -16.00 9.54
CA ASN A 230 6.84 -17.02 10.24
C ASN A 230 7.31 -17.28 11.68
N ASP A 231 8.62 -17.24 11.95
CA ASP A 231 9.17 -17.44 13.30
C ASP A 231 8.79 -16.30 14.25
N GLU A 232 8.54 -15.09 13.74
CA GLU A 232 7.96 -14.00 14.53
C GLU A 232 6.46 -14.22 14.86
N ILE A 233 5.75 -15.14 14.19
CA ILE A 233 4.31 -15.41 14.38
C ILE A 233 4.06 -16.51 15.44
N ALA A 234 5.09 -17.24 15.87
CA ALA A 234 4.98 -18.18 16.98
C ALA A 234 4.80 -17.41 18.32
N PRO A 235 3.86 -17.83 19.18
CA PRO A 235 3.54 -17.15 20.45
C PRO A 235 4.70 -17.17 21.46
#